data_AF-A0A849GVG3-F1
#
_entry.id   AF-A0A849GVG3-F1
#
_cell.length_a   1.000
_cell.length_b   1.000
_cell.length_c   1.000
_cell.angle_alpha   90.00
_cell.angle_beta   90.00
_cell.angle_gamma   90.00
#
_symmetry.space_group_name_H-M   'P 1'
#
loop_
_entity.id
_entity.type
_entity.pdbx_description
1 polymer ?
#
loop_
_entity_poly.entity_id
_entity_poly.type
_entity_poly.pdbx_seq_one_letter_code
_entity_poly.pdbx_strand_id
1 'polypeptide(L)'
;MLRLTLPLMVLFLAGCSMLTVVNSTDGPVTVQVEVPGRKWAVTRRIRGPDGASDFISEHGGSYNVGVIPDERYLSLLKTLRAEVSGRLFIGASLNAQEVEGLVRTLNDVDRMLEQVTSSVGPAFCRGRLPEMESATAVITFNASTGQYHVSCG
;
A
#
# COMPACT_ATOMS: atom_id res chain seq x y z
N MET A 1 43.42 -37.42 2.82
CA MET A 1 42.09 -37.77 2.31
C MET A 1 41.12 -36.65 2.66
N LEU A 2 40.26 -36.32 1.69
CA LEU A 2 39.59 -35.03 1.50
C LEU A 2 38.61 -34.64 2.62
N ARG A 3 38.62 -33.35 2.95
CA ARG A 3 37.63 -32.63 3.78
C ARG A 3 36.25 -32.63 3.10
N LEU A 4 35.18 -32.84 3.86
CA LEU A 4 33.86 -32.30 3.51
C LEU A 4 33.26 -31.57 4.72
N THR A 5 33.53 -30.27 4.74
CA THR A 5 32.82 -29.24 5.51
C THR A 5 31.45 -28.96 4.88
N LEU A 6 30.47 -28.61 5.73
CA LEU A 6 29.25 -27.81 5.54
C LEU A 6 28.94 -27.25 4.11
N PRO A 7 27.66 -27.12 3.69
CA PRO A 7 26.53 -26.88 4.58
C PRO A 7 25.19 -27.58 4.24
N LEU A 8 24.56 -28.08 5.30
CA LEU A 8 23.12 -28.27 5.41
C LEU A 8 22.44 -26.88 5.53
N MET A 9 22.46 -26.08 4.47
CA MET A 9 21.94 -24.70 4.48
C MET A 9 21.24 -24.36 3.16
N VAL A 10 20.30 -25.18 2.69
CA VAL A 10 19.30 -24.77 1.68
C VAL A 10 18.04 -25.60 1.89
N LEU A 11 17.25 -25.33 2.94
CA LEU A 11 15.88 -25.87 3.08
C LEU A 11 15.06 -25.01 4.04
N PHE A 12 15.12 -23.70 3.83
CA PHE A 12 14.10 -22.75 4.29
C PHE A 12 13.61 -21.93 3.10
N LEU A 13 13.31 -22.60 1.98
CA LEU A 13 12.33 -22.08 1.03
C LEU A 13 10.96 -22.38 1.64
N ALA A 14 10.62 -21.64 2.70
CA ALA A 14 9.26 -21.55 3.16
C ALA A 14 8.44 -21.08 1.94
N GLY A 15 7.44 -21.87 1.56
CA GLY A 15 6.65 -21.71 0.34
C GLY A 15 5.77 -20.48 0.34
N CYS A 16 6.38 -19.31 0.37
CA CYS A 16 5.68 -18.04 0.28
C CYS A 16 5.33 -17.75 -1.18
N SER A 17 4.17 -17.15 -1.36
CA SER A 17 3.73 -16.64 -2.65
C SER A 17 4.12 -15.16 -2.76
N MET A 18 4.53 -14.71 -3.93
CA MET A 18 5.09 -13.36 -4.11
C MET A 18 4.32 -12.56 -5.16
N LEU A 19 3.88 -11.36 -4.80
CA LEU A 19 3.31 -10.40 -5.75
C LEU A 19 4.33 -9.29 -6.00
N THR A 20 4.72 -9.11 -7.26
CA THR A 20 5.57 -7.99 -7.69
C THR A 20 4.71 -6.93 -8.36
N VAL A 21 4.76 -5.70 -7.87
CA VAL A 21 4.09 -4.56 -8.50
C VAL A 21 5.12 -3.71 -9.23
N VAL A 22 4.94 -3.52 -10.53
CA VAL A 22 5.85 -2.79 -11.42
C VAL A 22 5.21 -1.48 -11.85
N ASN A 23 5.98 -0.40 -11.77
CA ASN A 23 5.60 0.92 -12.24
C ASN A 23 6.25 1.22 -13.60
N SER A 24 5.46 1.12 -14.66
CA SER A 24 5.86 1.43 -16.04
C SER A 24 5.50 2.87 -16.44
N THR A 25 5.27 3.76 -15.47
CA THR A 25 5.02 5.19 -15.71
C THR A 25 6.31 6.00 -15.58
N ASP A 26 6.33 7.19 -16.17
CA ASP A 26 7.50 8.09 -16.13
C ASP A 26 7.76 8.65 -14.72
N GLY A 27 6.75 8.66 -13.85
CA GLY A 27 6.79 9.26 -12.52
C GLY A 27 6.68 8.24 -11.38
N PRO A 28 7.00 8.65 -10.15
CA PRO A 28 6.69 7.82 -8.98
C PRO A 28 5.18 7.69 -8.79
N VAL A 29 4.74 6.50 -8.38
CA VAL A 29 3.33 6.20 -8.12
C VAL A 29 3.17 5.63 -6.72
N THR A 30 2.14 6.07 -6.01
CA THR A 30 1.77 5.50 -4.72
C THR A 30 0.74 4.39 -4.95
N VAL A 31 1.04 3.18 -4.47
CA VAL A 31 0.16 2.02 -4.61
C VAL A 31 -0.34 1.57 -3.26
N GLN A 32 -1.52 0.99 -3.26
CA GLN A 32 -2.05 0.21 -2.16
C GLN A 32 -2.21 -1.24 -2.60
N VAL A 33 -1.73 -2.14 -1.76
CA VAL A 33 -1.71 -3.57 -2.05
C VAL A 33 -2.27 -4.35 -0.88
N GLU A 34 -3.28 -5.16 -1.17
CA GLU A 34 -3.83 -6.14 -0.25
C GLU A 34 -3.41 -7.53 -0.72
N VAL A 35 -2.62 -8.23 0.09
CA VAL A 35 -2.20 -9.61 -0.17
C VAL A 35 -2.86 -10.57 0.84
N PRO A 36 -3.12 -11.83 0.45
CA PRO A 36 -3.66 -12.83 1.35
C PRO A 36 -2.82 -13.02 2.61
N GLY A 37 -3.49 -13.37 3.71
CA GLY A 37 -2.83 -13.59 5.01
C GLY A 37 -2.47 -12.31 5.78
N ARG A 38 -2.65 -11.12 5.19
CA ARG A 38 -2.51 -9.85 5.90
C ARG A 38 -3.86 -9.30 6.33
N LYS A 39 -3.92 -8.75 7.54
CA LYS A 39 -5.12 -8.09 8.09
C LYS A 39 -5.36 -6.69 7.51
N TRP A 40 -4.36 -6.08 6.89
CA TRP A 40 -4.39 -4.69 6.44
C TRP A 40 -3.66 -4.51 5.10
N ALA A 41 -4.15 -3.58 4.29
CA ALA A 41 -3.55 -3.23 3.01
C ALA A 41 -2.29 -2.35 3.21
N VAL A 42 -1.25 -2.62 2.43
CA VAL A 42 0.05 -1.94 2.53
C VAL A 42 0.15 -0.87 1.47
N THR A 43 0.51 0.34 1.87
CA THR A 43 0.80 1.44 0.93
C THR A 43 2.30 1.54 0.68
N ARG A 44 2.71 1.63 -0.59
CA ARG A 44 4.12 1.81 -0.97
C ARG A 44 4.25 2.79 -2.14
N ARG A 45 5.27 3.66 -2.09
CA ARG A 45 5.65 4.52 -3.20
C ARG A 45 6.64 3.78 -4.09
N ILE A 46 6.31 3.57 -5.35
CA ILE A 46 7.15 2.91 -6.34
C ILE A 46 7.73 4.00 -7.25
N ARG A 47 9.05 3.98 -7.48
CA ARG A 47 9.72 4.91 -8.40
C ARG A 47 9.31 4.61 -9.85
N GLY A 48 9.45 5.57 -10.76
CA GLY A 48 9.32 5.32 -12.19
C GLY A 48 10.69 5.42 -12.89
N PRO A 49 10.75 5.15 -14.21
CA PRO A 49 10.20 3.95 -14.83
C PRO A 49 10.95 2.69 -14.33
N ASP A 50 10.32 1.52 -14.44
CA ASP A 50 10.84 0.19 -14.04
C ASP A 50 11.05 -0.01 -12.53
N GLY A 51 10.50 0.89 -11.70
CA GLY A 51 10.46 0.64 -10.27
C GLY A 51 9.56 -0.54 -9.95
N ALA A 52 10.05 -1.45 -9.11
CA ALA A 52 9.30 -2.61 -8.66
C ALA A 52 9.18 -2.65 -7.15
N SER A 53 8.20 -3.38 -6.65
CA SER A 53 8.01 -3.61 -5.23
C SER A 53 7.37 -4.96 -4.98
N ASP A 54 8.04 -5.76 -4.15
CA ASP A 54 7.58 -7.11 -3.82
C ASP A 54 6.75 -7.11 -2.53
N PHE A 55 5.71 -7.93 -2.54
CA PHE A 55 4.77 -8.18 -1.47
C PHE A 55 4.67 -9.70 -1.26
N ILE A 56 4.96 -10.14 -0.04
CA ILE A 56 5.03 -11.58 0.29
C ILE A 56 3.75 -11.97 1.04
N SER A 57 3.20 -13.12 0.66
CA SER A 57 2.06 -13.79 1.28
C SER A 57 2.44 -15.22 1.69
N GLU A 58 2.04 -15.65 2.88
CA GLU A 58 2.35 -16.99 3.39
C GLU A 58 1.58 -18.10 2.66
N HIS A 59 0.35 -17.79 2.26
CA HIS A 59 -0.55 -18.69 1.57
C HIS A 59 -1.19 -17.92 0.43
N GLY A 60 -1.05 -18.38 -0.82
CA GLY A 60 -1.64 -17.75 -1.99
C GLY A 60 -3.14 -17.47 -1.83
N GLY A 61 -3.70 -16.67 -2.71
CA GLY A 61 -5.10 -16.25 -2.62
C GLY A 61 -5.41 -14.97 -3.39
N SER A 62 -6.58 -14.40 -3.16
CA SER A 62 -7.00 -13.17 -3.82
C SER A 62 -6.19 -11.96 -3.36
N TYR A 63 -5.68 -11.19 -4.30
CA TYR A 63 -4.98 -9.93 -4.02
C TYR A 63 -5.64 -8.76 -4.75
N ASN A 64 -5.49 -7.56 -4.21
CA ASN A 64 -5.95 -6.32 -4.81
C ASN A 64 -4.78 -5.34 -4.93
N VAL A 65 -4.67 -4.65 -6.06
CA VAL A 65 -3.70 -3.57 -6.28
C VAL A 65 -4.44 -2.32 -6.75
N GLY A 66 -4.17 -1.20 -6.11
CA GLY A 66 -4.72 0.11 -6.45
C GLY A 66 -3.67 1.18 -6.56
N VAL A 67 -3.90 2.14 -7.45
CA VAL A 67 -3.11 3.37 -7.52
C VAL A 67 -3.80 4.45 -6.71
N ILE A 68 -3.06 5.04 -5.76
CA ILE A 68 -3.49 6.23 -5.03
C ILE A 68 -2.91 7.46 -5.77
N PRO A 69 -3.75 8.37 -6.29
CA PRO A 69 -3.28 9.60 -6.91
C PRO A 69 -2.56 10.49 -5.90
N ASP A 70 -1.32 10.89 -6.22
CA ASP A 70 -0.45 11.69 -5.34
C ASP A 70 -1.13 13.00 -4.90
N GLU A 71 -1.87 13.70 -5.78
CA GLU A 71 -2.55 14.95 -5.45
C GLU A 71 -3.66 14.78 -4.39
N ARG A 72 -4.49 13.74 -4.55
CA ARG A 72 -5.61 13.46 -3.65
C ARG A 72 -5.10 13.03 -2.27
N TYR A 73 -4.07 12.20 -2.23
CA TYR A 73 -3.42 11.75 -1.00
C TYR A 73 -2.70 12.88 -0.26
N LEU A 74 -1.90 13.68 -0.98
CA LEU A 74 -1.19 14.82 -0.40
C LEU A 74 -2.15 15.90 0.09
N SER A 75 -3.26 16.15 -0.60
CA SER A 75 -4.30 17.06 -0.13
C SER A 75 -4.90 16.58 1.19
N LEU A 76 -5.22 15.29 1.30
CA LEU A 76 -5.74 14.73 2.55
C LEU A 76 -4.74 14.85 3.69
N LEU A 77 -3.47 14.47 3.46
CA LEU A 77 -2.42 14.58 4.47
C LEU A 77 -2.19 16.03 4.93
N LYS A 78 -2.31 17.00 4.03
CA LYS A 78 -2.25 18.43 4.38
C LYS A 78 -3.43 18.84 5.26
N THR A 79 -4.66 18.43 4.91
CA THR A 79 -5.85 18.70 5.72
C THR A 79 -5.71 18.09 7.12
N LEU A 80 -5.32 16.82 7.19
CA LEU A 80 -5.00 16.08 8.41
C LEU A 80 -4.01 16.83 9.29
N ARG A 81 -2.87 17.22 8.69
CA ARG A 81 -1.84 17.96 9.39
C ARG A 81 -2.38 19.28 9.90
N ALA A 82 -3.12 20.04 9.10
CA ALA A 82 -3.68 21.32 9.51
C ALA A 82 -4.66 21.16 10.69
N GLU A 83 -5.50 20.13 10.67
CA GLU A 83 -6.49 19.87 11.72
C GLU A 83 -5.84 19.40 13.02
N VAL A 84 -4.85 18.50 12.94
CA VAL A 84 -4.07 18.04 14.10
C VAL A 84 -3.21 19.18 14.67
N SER A 85 -2.53 19.96 13.81
CA SER A 85 -1.68 21.08 14.23
C SER A 85 -2.50 22.19 14.87
N GLY A 86 -3.64 22.55 14.26
CA GLY A 86 -4.49 23.63 14.76
C GLY A 86 -5.04 23.35 16.16
N ARG A 87 -5.25 22.07 16.50
CA ARG A 87 -5.81 21.68 17.80
C ARG A 87 -4.77 21.32 18.86
N LEU A 88 -3.56 20.87 18.46
CA LEU A 88 -2.46 20.57 19.38
C LEU A 88 -1.65 21.82 19.80
N PHE A 89 -1.61 22.87 18.97
CA PHE A 89 -0.80 24.08 19.25
C PHE A 89 -1.60 25.24 19.86
N ILE A 90 -2.91 25.11 20.03
CA ILE A 90 -3.65 25.98 20.95
C ILE A 90 -3.37 25.44 22.35
N GLY A 91 -2.31 25.95 22.99
CA GLY A 91 -1.85 25.58 24.33
C GLY A 91 -2.81 25.97 25.46
N ALA A 92 -4.10 25.65 25.32
CA ALA A 92 -5.09 25.70 26.39
C ALA A 92 -5.18 24.31 27.01
N SER A 93 -5.31 24.24 28.33
CA SER A 93 -5.63 23.00 29.04
C SER A 93 -6.92 22.42 28.45
N LEU A 94 -6.79 21.43 27.58
CA LEU A 94 -7.93 20.81 26.91
C LEU A 94 -8.84 20.24 28.00
N ASN A 95 -10.06 20.76 28.09
CA ASN A 95 -11.05 20.22 29.01
C ASN A 95 -11.53 18.84 28.50
N ALA A 96 -12.17 18.06 29.37
CA ALA A 96 -12.57 16.69 29.03
C ALA A 96 -13.50 16.61 27.79
N GLN A 97 -14.29 17.66 27.51
CA GLN A 97 -15.13 17.73 26.31
C GLN A 97 -14.34 18.00 25.03
N GLU A 98 -13.28 18.82 25.09
CA GLU A 98 -12.39 19.07 23.96
C GLU A 98 -11.55 17.83 23.60
N VAL A 99 -11.15 17.04 24.60
CA VAL A 99 -10.48 15.75 24.40
C VAL A 99 -11.40 14.75 23.72
N GLU A 100 -12.66 14.66 24.14
CA GLU A 100 -13.65 13.78 23.50
C GLU A 100 -13.92 14.20 22.04
N GLY A 101 -14.03 15.52 21.78
CA GLY A 101 -14.18 16.06 20.44
C GLY A 101 -12.97 15.78 19.55
N LEU A 102 -11.75 15.86 20.10
CA LEU A 102 -10.52 15.52 19.40
C LEU A 102 -10.46 14.02 19.05
N VAL A 103 -10.78 13.14 19.99
CA VAL A 103 -10.82 11.69 19.75
C VAL A 103 -11.85 11.32 18.69
N ARG A 104 -13.03 11.96 18.69
CA ARG A 104 -14.02 11.77 17.62
C ARG A 104 -13.53 12.25 16.26
N THR A 105 -12.90 13.43 16.22
CA THR A 105 -12.32 13.98 14.97
C THR A 105 -11.22 13.07 14.44
N LEU A 106 -10.33 12.57 15.30
CA LEU A 106 -9.28 11.62 14.91
C LEU A 106 -9.87 10.30 14.38
N ASN A 107 -10.90 9.76 15.03
CA ASN A 107 -11.61 8.57 14.55
C ASN A 107 -12.33 8.80 13.19
N ASP A 108 -12.90 9.97 12.96
CA ASP A 108 -13.53 10.31 11.68
C ASP A 108 -12.49 10.48 10.57
N VAL A 109 -11.33 11.05 10.90
CA VAL A 109 -10.20 11.17 9.99
C VAL A 109 -9.59 9.81 9.66
N ASP A 110 -9.45 8.92 10.64
CA ASP A 110 -9.04 7.53 10.40
C ASP A 110 -10.04 6.81 9.48
N ARG A 111 -11.35 7.02 9.65
CA ARG A 111 -12.37 6.51 8.73
C ARG A 111 -12.29 7.12 7.33
N MET A 112 -12.00 8.41 7.20
CA MET A 112 -11.84 9.05 5.90
C MET A 112 -10.57 8.57 5.18
N LEU A 113 -9.48 8.37 5.92
CA LEU A 113 -8.27 7.72 5.41
C LEU A 113 -8.59 6.30 4.99
N GLU A 114 -9.22 5.51 5.86
CA GLU A 114 -9.69 4.16 5.55
C GLU A 114 -10.57 4.16 4.30
N GLN A 115 -11.45 5.14 4.10
CA GLN A 115 -12.33 5.23 2.93
C GLN A 115 -11.55 5.51 1.65
N VAL A 116 -10.59 6.43 1.67
CA VAL A 116 -9.69 6.72 0.52
C VAL A 116 -8.72 5.56 0.26
N THR A 117 -8.40 4.79 1.29
CA THR A 117 -7.55 3.58 1.23
C THR A 117 -8.36 2.27 1.19
N SER A 118 -9.69 2.29 1.10
CA SER A 118 -10.51 1.07 0.95
C SER A 118 -11.26 1.10 -0.37
N SER A 119 -11.52 2.30 -0.88
CA SER A 119 -11.67 2.50 -2.31
C SER A 119 -10.29 2.51 -2.94
N VAL A 120 -9.82 1.31 -3.28
CA VAL A 120 -8.78 1.08 -4.28
C VAL A 120 -8.98 2.14 -5.37
N GLY A 121 -7.99 3.02 -5.61
CA GLY A 121 -8.20 4.23 -6.41
C GLY A 121 -8.79 3.95 -7.80
N PRO A 122 -9.14 4.97 -8.59
CA PRO A 122 -9.91 4.78 -9.84
C PRO A 122 -9.28 3.76 -10.80
N ALA A 123 -7.98 3.53 -10.70
CA ALA A 123 -7.27 2.42 -11.31
C ALA A 123 -7.01 1.31 -10.28
N PHE A 124 -7.75 0.21 -10.40
CA PHE A 124 -7.59 -0.98 -9.57
C PHE A 124 -7.58 -2.26 -10.40
N CYS A 125 -6.90 -3.28 -9.90
CA CYS A 125 -7.06 -4.64 -10.39
C CYS A 125 -7.12 -5.65 -9.24
N ARG A 126 -7.75 -6.78 -9.51
CA ARG A 126 -7.83 -7.93 -8.62
C ARG A 126 -7.28 -9.14 -9.35
N GLY A 127 -6.40 -9.88 -8.68
CA GLY A 127 -5.83 -11.11 -9.21
C GLY A 127 -5.88 -12.23 -8.18
N ARG A 128 -5.36 -13.39 -8.58
CA ARG A 128 -5.16 -14.54 -7.70
C ARG A 128 -3.68 -14.87 -7.69
N LEU A 129 -3.08 -14.81 -6.50
CA LEU A 129 -1.70 -15.16 -6.26
C LEU A 129 -1.67 -16.68 -6.02
N PRO A 130 -1.05 -17.48 -6.91
CA PRO A 130 -1.00 -18.93 -6.74
C PRO A 130 -0.10 -19.28 -5.55
N GLU A 131 -0.38 -20.40 -4.89
CA GLU A 131 0.43 -20.85 -3.76
C GLU A 131 1.85 -21.21 -4.20
N MET A 132 2.85 -20.70 -3.48
CA MET A 132 4.28 -20.93 -3.78
C MET A 132 4.74 -20.41 -5.16
N GLU A 133 3.96 -19.54 -5.80
CA GLU A 133 4.29 -18.94 -7.09
C GLU A 133 4.34 -17.41 -7.00
N SER A 134 4.72 -16.79 -8.12
CA SER A 134 4.77 -15.34 -8.27
C SER A 134 3.67 -14.82 -9.20
N ALA A 135 3.03 -13.74 -8.81
CA ALA A 135 2.12 -12.94 -9.65
C ALA A 135 2.75 -11.56 -9.92
N THR A 136 2.37 -10.93 -11.02
CA THR A 136 2.87 -9.59 -11.38
C THR A 136 1.71 -8.65 -11.66
N ALA A 137 1.71 -7.48 -11.00
CA ALA A 137 0.82 -6.39 -11.34
C ALA A 137 1.62 -5.25 -12.01
N VAL A 138 1.12 -4.73 -13.12
CA VAL A 138 1.78 -3.68 -13.89
C VAL A 138 0.92 -2.42 -13.90
N ILE A 139 1.54 -1.29 -13.57
CA ILE A 139 0.91 0.02 -13.57
C ILE A 139 1.38 0.79 -14.79
N THR A 140 0.42 1.28 -15.55
CA THR A 140 0.64 2.12 -16.72
C THR A 140 -0.16 3.40 -16.59
N PHE A 141 0.26 4.45 -17.29
CA PHE A 141 -0.45 5.72 -17.35
C PHE A 141 -0.76 6.02 -18.80
N ASN A 142 -2.04 6.17 -19.11
CA ASN A 142 -2.47 6.54 -20.45
C ASN A 142 -2.55 8.06 -20.56
N ALA A 143 -1.53 8.66 -21.20
CA ALA A 143 -1.46 10.10 -21.40
C ALA A 143 -2.64 10.67 -22.22
N SER A 144 -3.26 9.88 -23.09
CA SER A 144 -4.40 10.33 -23.90
C SER A 144 -5.71 10.44 -23.10
N THR A 145 -5.88 9.61 -22.06
CA THR A 145 -7.08 9.64 -21.19
C THR A 145 -6.82 10.31 -19.85
N GLY A 146 -5.56 10.56 -19.49
CA GLY A 146 -5.15 11.10 -18.19
C GLY A 146 -5.41 10.14 -17.04
N GLN A 147 -5.50 8.83 -17.32
CA GLN A 147 -5.88 7.81 -16.33
C GLN A 147 -4.77 6.79 -16.12
N TYR A 148 -4.63 6.36 -14.87
CA TYR A 148 -3.84 5.17 -14.54
C TYR A 148 -4.61 3.91 -14.96
N HIS A 149 -3.87 2.88 -15.33
CA HIS A 149 -4.38 1.55 -15.57
C HIS A 149 -3.51 0.54 -14.84
N VAL A 150 -4.14 -0.39 -14.10
CA VAL A 150 -3.44 -1.46 -13.40
C VAL A 150 -3.88 -2.79 -14.00
N SER A 151 -2.91 -3.61 -14.39
CA SER A 151 -3.13 -4.95 -14.93
C SER A 151 -2.60 -5.98 -13.94
N CYS A 152 -3.43 -6.92 -13.51
CA CYS A 152 -3.06 -8.03 -12.64
C CYS A 152 -2.84 -9.28 -13.50
N GLY A 153 -1.66 -9.90 -13.40
CA GLY A 153 -1.30 -11.18 -14.02
C GLY A 153 -1.00 -12.25 -13.00
#